data_AF-A0A6P7HT75-F1
#
_entry.id   AF-A0A6P7HT75-F1
#
_cell.length_a   1.000
_cell.length_b   1.000
_cell.length_c   1.000
_cell.angle_alpha   90.00
_cell.angle_beta   90.00
_cell.angle_gamma   90.00
#
_symmetry.space_group_name_H-M   'P 1'
#
loop_
_entity.id
_entity.type
_entity.pdbx_description
1 polymer ?
#
loop_
_entity_poly.entity_id
_entity_poly.type
_entity_poly.pdbx_seq_one_letter_code
_entity_poly.pdbx_strand_id
1 'polypeptide(L)'
;MQLEDHAYINSTSDKMIPPGYTYKPSNKEIVELVKLRISNNHLFSGKRHSSIRSWRAILKHMGLHHKMTHSQVSKKWENMKKRYKELKNLSGGAQMFPSTWPFFSLMDDALAGRLEGSAPILQAFSGAKDDPDFLPTFKSKKRKGSTVTPPAVVAVADGPEIEVLLSGDETREAEEEEEAEEGSEKIDCIVQEVENERCLTDSEQFLEREKEVIERERLVLQRERAVLDREIAVLDRDRALLERERAMMEREKTVMERERAMVEKDRDSVCRERLALEREKAKLEKLFTAKERTKEVTENGNMADVSDAMDKKERFLDLFEKLIEHF
;
A
#
# COMPACT_ATOMS: atom_id res chain seq x y z
N MET A 1 25.47 -55.59 -55.25
CA MET A 1 24.28 -56.32 -54.76
C MET A 1 23.67 -55.42 -53.69
N GLN A 2 22.75 -54.51 -54.03
CA GLN A 2 21.30 -54.77 -54.15
C GLN A 2 20.77 -55.60 -52.98
N LEU A 3 20.07 -54.92 -52.06
CA LEU A 3 18.68 -55.23 -51.70
C LEU A 3 18.11 -54.05 -50.90
N GLU A 4 17.15 -53.37 -51.52
CA GLU A 4 16.13 -52.55 -50.86
C GLU A 4 15.29 -53.41 -49.93
N ASP A 5 14.91 -52.84 -48.77
CA ASP A 5 13.65 -53.15 -48.11
C ASP A 5 12.99 -51.82 -47.71
N HIS A 6 11.92 -51.49 -48.42
CA HIS A 6 10.93 -50.49 -48.02
C HIS A 6 9.89 -51.19 -47.13
N ALA A 7 9.57 -50.66 -45.94
CA ALA A 7 8.19 -50.66 -45.41
C ALA A 7 8.07 -49.99 -44.03
N TYR A 8 7.06 -49.10 -43.95
CA TYR A 8 6.14 -48.89 -42.82
C TYR A 8 6.59 -48.14 -41.56
N ILE A 9 6.28 -46.84 -41.58
CA ILE A 9 5.48 -46.13 -40.57
C ILE A 9 4.66 -47.05 -39.64
N ASN A 10 4.80 -46.88 -38.32
CA ASN A 10 3.72 -46.74 -37.33
C ASN A 10 4.32 -46.81 -35.91
N SER A 11 4.18 -45.72 -35.15
CA SER A 11 3.17 -45.62 -34.08
C SER A 11 3.59 -46.34 -32.81
N THR A 12 4.01 -45.56 -31.81
CA THR A 12 3.78 -45.83 -30.36
C THR A 12 4.52 -44.77 -29.55
N SER A 13 4.03 -43.54 -29.62
CA SER A 13 4.13 -42.63 -28.47
C SER A 13 2.78 -41.94 -28.28
N ASP A 14 1.73 -42.75 -28.35
CA ASP A 14 0.46 -42.51 -27.68
C ASP A 14 0.72 -42.58 -26.17
N LYS A 15 1.33 -41.51 -25.62
CA LYS A 15 1.31 -41.27 -24.19
C LYS A 15 -0.05 -40.70 -23.87
N MET A 16 -1.01 -41.61 -23.71
CA MET A 16 -2.29 -41.34 -23.08
C MET A 16 -2.06 -40.51 -21.82
N ILE A 17 -2.49 -39.26 -21.87
CA ILE A 17 -2.48 -38.35 -20.73
C ILE A 17 -3.60 -38.82 -19.78
N PRO A 18 -3.29 -39.19 -18.52
CA PRO A 18 -4.32 -39.65 -17.58
C PRO A 18 -5.37 -38.57 -17.31
N PRO A 19 -6.66 -38.93 -17.11
CA PRO A 19 -7.70 -37.98 -16.75
C PRO A 19 -7.44 -37.44 -15.33
N GLY A 20 -6.77 -36.29 -15.26
CA GLY A 20 -6.32 -35.67 -14.02
C GLY A 20 -5.03 -34.84 -14.15
N TYR A 21 -4.30 -34.96 -15.26
CA TYR A 21 -3.09 -34.15 -15.46
C TYR A 21 -3.45 -32.69 -15.78
N THR A 22 -3.42 -31.83 -14.75
CA THR A 22 -3.47 -30.37 -14.94
C THR A 22 -2.05 -29.89 -15.22
N TYR A 23 -1.75 -29.61 -16.48
CA TYR A 23 -0.47 -28.99 -16.88
C TYR A 23 -0.25 -27.70 -16.08
N LYS A 24 0.90 -27.59 -15.42
CA LYS A 24 1.31 -26.38 -14.69
C LYS A 24 2.21 -25.56 -15.61
N PRO A 25 1.75 -24.41 -16.15
CA PRO A 25 2.57 -23.60 -17.03
C PRO A 25 3.78 -23.05 -16.28
N SER A 26 4.93 -23.03 -16.96
CA SER A 26 6.17 -22.49 -16.41
C SER A 26 6.07 -20.98 -16.20
N ASN A 27 6.98 -20.40 -15.39
CA ASN A 27 6.98 -18.95 -15.17
C ASN A 27 7.15 -18.16 -16.48
N LYS A 28 7.95 -18.67 -17.42
CA LYS A 28 8.14 -18.05 -18.74
C LYS A 28 6.86 -18.08 -19.56
N GLU A 29 6.18 -19.24 -19.58
CA GLU A 29 4.89 -19.41 -20.25
C GLU A 29 3.82 -18.50 -19.65
N ILE A 30 3.80 -18.32 -18.32
CA ILE A 30 2.86 -17.39 -17.67
C ILE A 30 3.12 -15.95 -18.09
N VAL A 31 4.37 -15.51 -18.14
CA VAL A 31 4.73 -14.15 -18.59
C VAL A 31 4.29 -13.92 -20.03
N GLU A 32 4.59 -14.85 -20.92
CA GLU A 32 4.23 -14.76 -22.34
C GLU A 32 2.71 -14.80 -22.55
N LEU A 33 2.00 -15.65 -21.82
CA LEU A 33 0.54 -15.72 -21.83
C LEU A 33 -0.11 -14.39 -21.44
N VAL A 34 0.40 -13.73 -20.39
CA VAL A 34 -0.12 -12.44 -19.95
C VAL A 34 0.11 -11.39 -21.03
N LYS A 35 1.32 -11.31 -21.59
CA LYS A 35 1.64 -10.36 -22.67
C LYS A 35 0.76 -10.59 -23.90
N LEU A 36 0.63 -11.84 -24.36
CA LEU A 36 -0.21 -12.21 -25.49
C LEU A 36 -1.67 -11.87 -25.24
N ARG A 37 -2.20 -12.12 -24.05
CA ARG A 37 -3.58 -11.75 -23.70
C ARG A 37 -3.78 -10.25 -23.83
N ILE A 38 -2.90 -9.44 -23.25
CA ILE A 38 -3.05 -7.97 -23.24
C ILE A 38 -2.94 -7.40 -24.65
N SER A 39 -1.89 -7.76 -25.39
CA SER A 39 -1.72 -7.31 -26.79
C SER A 39 -2.86 -7.75 -27.70
N ASN A 40 -3.55 -8.84 -27.37
CA ASN A 40 -4.68 -9.38 -28.13
C ASN A 40 -6.04 -9.16 -27.46
N ASN A 41 -6.19 -8.12 -26.64
CA ASN A 41 -7.46 -7.80 -25.96
C ASN A 41 -8.63 -7.65 -26.94
N HIS A 42 -8.39 -7.12 -28.15
CA HIS A 42 -9.41 -6.94 -29.19
C HIS A 42 -10.05 -8.27 -29.65
N LEU A 43 -9.36 -9.40 -29.52
CA LEU A 43 -9.93 -10.72 -29.83
C LEU A 43 -10.94 -11.19 -28.77
N PHE A 44 -10.94 -10.62 -27.58
CA PHE A 44 -11.85 -10.96 -26.48
C PHE A 44 -13.12 -10.10 -26.49
N SER A 45 -13.73 -9.97 -27.66
CA SER A 45 -14.88 -9.07 -27.95
C SER A 45 -16.23 -9.46 -27.33
N GLY A 46 -16.28 -10.48 -26.47
CA GLY A 46 -17.53 -10.96 -25.84
C GLY A 46 -18.51 -11.70 -26.77
N LYS A 47 -18.22 -11.77 -28.09
CA LYS A 47 -19.02 -12.53 -29.06
C LYS A 47 -19.01 -14.04 -28.75
N ARG A 48 -20.05 -14.77 -29.17
CA ARG A 48 -20.14 -16.24 -28.99
C ARG A 48 -18.88 -16.94 -29.50
N HIS A 49 -18.33 -17.83 -28.67
CA HIS A 49 -17.09 -18.56 -28.92
C HIS A 49 -15.83 -17.70 -29.18
N SER A 50 -15.91 -16.37 -29.03
CA SER A 50 -14.77 -15.46 -29.25
C SER A 50 -13.65 -15.78 -28.27
N SER A 51 -13.95 -15.88 -26.98
CA SER A 51 -12.97 -16.23 -25.94
C SER A 51 -12.30 -17.58 -26.20
N ILE A 52 -13.06 -18.59 -26.62
CA ILE A 52 -12.55 -19.92 -26.95
C ILE A 52 -11.54 -19.84 -28.10
N ARG A 53 -11.89 -19.15 -29.19
CA ARG A 53 -11.01 -18.97 -30.36
C ARG A 53 -9.75 -18.17 -30.00
N SER A 54 -9.88 -17.10 -29.22
CA SER A 54 -8.76 -16.26 -28.80
C SER A 54 -7.78 -17.03 -27.93
N TRP A 55 -8.28 -17.81 -26.96
CA TRP A 55 -7.43 -18.66 -26.13
C TRP A 55 -6.77 -19.79 -26.92
N ARG A 56 -7.46 -20.40 -27.89
CA ARG A 56 -6.86 -21.37 -28.82
C ARG A 56 -5.75 -20.74 -29.66
N ALA A 57 -5.93 -19.51 -30.15
CA ALA A 57 -4.89 -18.79 -30.90
C ALA A 57 -3.63 -18.58 -30.05
N ILE A 58 -3.79 -18.11 -28.80
CA ILE A 58 -2.68 -17.93 -27.85
C ILE A 58 -1.97 -19.26 -27.57
N LEU A 59 -2.73 -20.34 -27.32
CA LEU A 59 -2.17 -21.67 -27.05
C LEU A 59 -1.42 -22.25 -28.24
N LYS A 60 -1.90 -22.01 -29.47
CA LYS A 60 -1.23 -22.44 -30.70
C LYS A 60 0.09 -21.69 -30.89
N HIS A 61 0.09 -20.36 -30.70
CA HIS A 61 1.30 -19.54 -30.78
C HIS A 61 2.38 -19.99 -29.79
N MET A 62 1.99 -20.32 -28.55
CA MET A 62 2.92 -20.79 -27.51
C MET A 62 3.29 -22.28 -27.63
N GLY A 63 2.71 -23.03 -28.58
CA GLY A 63 2.91 -24.48 -28.68
C GLY A 63 2.35 -25.28 -27.49
N LEU A 64 1.40 -24.74 -26.74
CA LEU A 64 0.81 -25.34 -25.54
C LEU A 64 -0.56 -26.01 -25.77
N HIS A 65 -1.10 -25.93 -26.98
CA HIS A 65 -2.41 -26.48 -27.35
C HIS A 65 -2.59 -27.99 -27.12
N HIS A 66 -1.52 -28.79 -27.18
CA HIS A 66 -1.54 -30.23 -26.83
C HIS A 66 -1.35 -30.51 -25.33
N LYS A 67 -1.00 -29.50 -24.53
CA LYS A 67 -0.70 -29.66 -23.10
C LYS A 67 -1.81 -29.09 -22.22
N MET A 68 -2.50 -28.07 -22.70
CA MET A 68 -3.50 -27.34 -21.94
C MET A 68 -4.65 -26.89 -22.84
N THR A 69 -5.88 -27.00 -22.32
CA THR A 69 -7.09 -26.58 -23.02
C THR A 69 -7.36 -25.08 -22.84
N HIS A 70 -8.18 -24.51 -23.73
CA HIS A 70 -8.64 -23.13 -23.62
C HIS A 70 -9.35 -22.84 -22.28
N SER A 71 -10.10 -23.79 -21.74
CA SER A 71 -10.75 -23.65 -20.43
C SER A 71 -9.74 -23.55 -19.29
N GLN A 72 -8.69 -24.38 -19.33
CA GLN A 72 -7.61 -24.35 -18.34
C GLN A 72 -6.83 -23.02 -18.39
N VAL A 73 -6.51 -22.51 -19.59
CA VAL A 73 -5.80 -21.24 -19.76
C VAL A 73 -6.65 -20.05 -19.31
N SER A 74 -7.95 -20.06 -19.64
CA SER A 74 -8.90 -19.04 -19.21
C SER A 74 -9.02 -19.04 -17.68
N LYS A 75 -9.13 -20.22 -17.07
CA LYS A 75 -9.18 -20.35 -15.60
C LYS A 75 -7.89 -19.86 -14.95
N LYS A 76 -6.73 -20.13 -15.55
CA LYS A 76 -5.44 -19.61 -15.08
C LYS A 76 -5.41 -18.08 -15.08
N TRP A 77 -5.83 -17.44 -16.17
CA TRP A 77 -5.94 -15.98 -16.26
C TRP A 77 -6.88 -15.39 -15.21
N GLU A 78 -8.08 -15.97 -15.03
CA GLU A 78 -9.04 -15.53 -14.02
C GLU A 78 -8.48 -15.68 -12.59
N ASN A 79 -7.83 -16.81 -12.29
CA ASN A 79 -7.19 -17.02 -10.99
C ASN A 79 -6.08 -15.99 -10.72
N MET A 80 -5.31 -15.61 -11.75
CA MET A 80 -4.30 -14.56 -11.64
C MET A 80 -4.92 -13.19 -11.36
N LYS A 81 -5.99 -12.81 -12.07
CA LYS A 81 -6.71 -11.55 -11.78
C LYS A 81 -7.27 -11.53 -10.37
N LYS A 82 -7.87 -12.64 -9.91
CA LYS A 82 -8.40 -12.76 -8.56
C LYS A 82 -7.30 -12.54 -7.52
N ARG A 83 -6.16 -13.24 -7.68
CA ARG A 83 -5.01 -13.10 -6.78
C ARG A 83 -4.42 -11.69 -6.78
N TYR A 84 -4.36 -11.04 -7.94
CA TYR A 84 -3.95 -9.63 -8.05
C TYR A 84 -4.90 -8.72 -7.26
N LYS A 85 -6.23 -8.87 -7.42
CA LYS A 85 -7.23 -8.07 -6.70
C LYS A 85 -7.12 -8.25 -5.19
N GLU A 86 -7.00 -9.50 -4.71
CA GLU A 86 -6.79 -9.80 -3.29
C GLU A 86 -5.58 -9.03 -2.74
N LEU A 87 -4.43 -9.12 -3.43
CA LEU A 87 -3.20 -8.45 -3.01
C LEU A 87 -3.28 -6.93 -3.12
N LYS A 88 -3.97 -6.39 -4.14
CA LYS A 88 -4.17 -4.96 -4.31
C LYS A 88 -5.03 -4.35 -3.20
N ASN A 89 -6.08 -5.06 -2.80
CA ASN A 89 -6.97 -4.63 -1.72
C ASN A 89 -6.27 -4.67 -0.35
N LEU A 90 -5.37 -5.64 -0.14
CA LEU A 90 -4.54 -5.74 1.07
C LEU A 90 -3.44 -4.66 1.15
N SER A 91 -2.98 -4.14 0.02
CA SER A 91 -1.88 -3.17 -0.07
C SER A 91 -2.30 -1.72 0.23
N GLY A 92 -3.57 -1.44 0.54
CA GLY A 92 -4.10 -0.10 0.78
C GLY A 92 -3.65 0.59 2.07
N GLY A 93 -2.86 -0.05 2.94
CA GLY A 93 -2.47 0.50 4.25
C GLY A 93 -0.99 0.42 4.65
N ALA A 94 -0.16 -0.42 4.03
CA ALA A 94 1.27 -0.49 4.34
C ALA A 94 2.03 -1.15 3.20
N GLN A 95 3.12 -0.53 2.75
CA GLN A 95 4.03 -1.12 1.77
C GLN A 95 4.54 -2.49 2.22
N MET A 96 4.73 -3.37 1.23
CA MET A 96 5.64 -4.53 1.12
C MET A 96 4.89 -5.64 0.35
N PHE A 97 5.26 -6.18 -0.80
CA PHE A 97 6.41 -6.08 -1.71
C PHE A 97 6.04 -6.86 -2.99
N PRO A 98 6.85 -6.75 -4.06
CA PRO A 98 6.96 -7.74 -5.14
C PRO A 98 7.25 -9.19 -4.69
N SER A 99 7.47 -9.47 -3.38
CA SER A 99 7.94 -10.75 -2.85
C SER A 99 6.83 -11.77 -2.56
N THR A 100 5.59 -11.36 -2.28
CA THR A 100 4.52 -12.31 -1.93
C THR A 100 4.03 -13.09 -3.14
N TRP A 101 4.15 -12.51 -4.34
CA TRP A 101 3.73 -13.15 -5.58
C TRP A 101 4.53 -12.64 -6.78
N PRO A 102 5.34 -13.49 -7.45
CA PRO A 102 6.27 -13.07 -8.51
C PRO A 102 5.59 -12.50 -9.77
N PHE A 103 4.27 -12.64 -9.90
CA PHE A 103 3.49 -12.10 -11.03
C PHE A 103 2.71 -10.82 -10.66
N PHE A 104 2.89 -10.26 -9.47
CA PHE A 104 2.17 -9.07 -9.05
C PHE A 104 2.44 -7.87 -9.97
N SER A 105 3.72 -7.51 -10.17
CA SER A 105 4.12 -6.41 -11.07
C SER A 105 3.70 -6.68 -12.51
N LEU A 106 3.85 -7.92 -12.98
CA LEU A 106 3.40 -8.34 -14.32
C LEU A 106 1.89 -8.09 -14.52
N MET A 107 1.06 -8.47 -13.53
CA MET A 107 -0.38 -8.26 -13.59
C MET A 107 -0.77 -6.80 -13.40
N ASP A 108 -0.02 -6.04 -12.61
CA ASP A 108 -0.20 -4.59 -12.47
C ASP A 108 0.05 -3.85 -13.78
N ASP A 109 1.16 -4.16 -14.45
CA ASP A 109 1.50 -3.62 -15.77
C ASP A 109 0.49 -4.04 -16.84
N ALA A 110 0.04 -5.31 -16.79
CA ALA A 110 -0.95 -5.84 -17.70
C ALA A 110 -2.30 -5.12 -17.59
N LEU A 111 -2.80 -4.91 -16.37
CA LEU A 111 -4.10 -4.29 -16.13
C LEU A 111 -4.07 -2.76 -16.25
N ALA A 112 -2.90 -2.14 -16.07
CA ALA A 112 -2.69 -0.73 -16.33
C ALA A 112 -2.48 -0.41 -17.83
N GLY A 113 -2.47 -1.41 -18.71
CA GLY A 113 -2.29 -1.24 -20.15
C GLY A 113 -0.84 -1.00 -20.59
N ARG A 114 0.14 -1.04 -19.68
CA ARG A 114 1.56 -0.80 -19.98
C ARG A 114 2.21 -1.89 -20.84
N LEU A 115 1.58 -3.06 -20.93
CA LEU A 115 2.03 -4.18 -21.75
C LEU A 115 1.36 -4.26 -23.14
N GLU A 116 0.55 -3.28 -23.52
CA GLU A 116 -0.04 -3.24 -24.85
C GLU A 116 1.05 -3.11 -25.93
N GLY A 117 1.06 -4.02 -26.91
CA GLY A 117 2.11 -4.08 -27.93
C GLY A 117 3.38 -4.85 -27.51
N SER A 118 3.42 -5.43 -26.31
CA SER A 118 4.58 -6.23 -25.84
C SER A 118 4.64 -7.65 -26.43
N ALA A 119 3.72 -8.01 -27.31
CA ALA A 119 3.64 -9.31 -27.96
C ALA A 119 2.94 -9.19 -29.32
N PRO A 120 3.16 -10.14 -30.26
CA PRO A 120 2.52 -10.13 -31.57
C PRO A 120 1.00 -10.08 -31.51
N ILE A 121 0.40 -9.34 -32.45
CA ILE A 121 -1.04 -9.33 -32.68
C ILE A 121 -1.39 -10.60 -33.46
N LEU A 122 -2.14 -11.49 -32.83
CA LEU A 122 -2.62 -12.75 -33.37
C LEU A 122 -3.93 -12.53 -34.13
N GLN A 123 -4.14 -13.33 -35.18
CA GLN A 123 -5.43 -13.44 -35.83
C GLN A 123 -6.35 -14.40 -35.06
N ALA A 124 -7.65 -14.12 -35.03
CA ALA A 124 -8.63 -15.01 -34.40
C ALA A 124 -8.54 -16.43 -34.99
N PHE A 125 -8.51 -17.44 -34.13
CA PHE A 125 -8.44 -18.84 -34.57
C PHE A 125 -9.71 -19.24 -35.33
N SER A 126 -9.56 -19.67 -36.59
CA SER A 126 -10.66 -20.02 -37.50
C SER A 126 -10.92 -21.53 -37.61
N GLY A 127 -10.20 -22.38 -36.87
CA GLY A 127 -10.32 -23.83 -36.99
C GLY A 127 -11.69 -24.36 -36.54
N ALA A 128 -12.15 -25.40 -37.23
CA ALA A 128 -13.41 -26.11 -37.00
C ALA A 128 -13.52 -26.66 -35.56
N LYS A 129 -14.72 -27.06 -35.14
CA LYS A 129 -14.98 -27.63 -33.80
C LYS A 129 -14.02 -28.78 -33.45
N ASP A 130 -13.56 -29.50 -34.47
CA ASP A 130 -12.71 -30.68 -34.40
C ASP A 130 -11.43 -30.49 -35.22
N ASP A 131 -10.56 -29.59 -34.77
CA ASP A 131 -9.21 -29.48 -35.30
C ASP A 131 -8.34 -30.57 -34.64
N PRO A 132 -7.77 -31.54 -35.40
CA PRO A 132 -6.99 -32.66 -34.86
C PRO A 132 -5.73 -32.23 -34.10
N ASP A 133 -5.32 -30.96 -34.24
CA ASP A 133 -4.20 -30.40 -33.48
C ASP A 133 -4.54 -30.15 -32.00
N PHE A 134 -5.81 -30.12 -31.57
CA PHE A 134 -6.16 -29.76 -30.19
C PHE A 134 -6.52 -30.97 -29.33
N LEU A 135 -6.21 -30.90 -28.02
CA LEU A 135 -6.66 -31.92 -27.06
C LEU A 135 -8.18 -32.11 -27.15
N PRO A 136 -8.68 -33.36 -27.34
CA PRO A 136 -10.10 -33.65 -27.27
C PRO A 136 -10.65 -33.22 -25.90
N THR A 137 -11.77 -32.51 -25.90
CA THR A 137 -12.50 -32.22 -24.66
C THR A 137 -13.20 -33.49 -24.19
N PHE A 138 -12.51 -34.33 -23.43
CA PHE A 138 -13.13 -35.50 -22.81
C PHE A 138 -14.18 -35.06 -21.78
N LYS A 139 -15.47 -35.25 -22.10
CA LYS A 139 -16.53 -35.32 -21.07
C LYS A 139 -16.26 -36.60 -20.26
N SER A 140 -16.07 -36.49 -18.95
CA SER A 140 -15.64 -37.61 -18.11
C SER A 140 -16.72 -38.69 -17.98
N LYS A 141 -16.53 -39.84 -18.65
CA LYS A 141 -17.29 -41.07 -18.42
C LYS A 141 -16.92 -41.63 -17.03
N LYS A 142 -17.78 -41.45 -16.03
CA LYS A 142 -17.55 -42.03 -14.69
C LYS A 142 -17.71 -43.56 -14.76
N ARG A 143 -16.67 -44.26 -14.31
CA ARG A 143 -16.57 -45.71 -14.17
C ARG A 143 -17.72 -46.26 -13.29
N LYS A 144 -18.45 -47.26 -13.78
CA LYS A 144 -19.32 -48.14 -12.97
C LYS A 144 -18.42 -48.93 -12.00
N GLY A 145 -18.67 -48.81 -10.70
CA GLY A 145 -18.06 -49.63 -9.67
C GLY A 145 -18.67 -51.03 -9.64
N SER A 146 -17.81 -52.04 -9.71
CA SER A 146 -18.12 -53.45 -9.50
C SER A 146 -18.08 -53.77 -8.02
N THR A 147 -19.11 -54.44 -7.48
CA THR A 147 -19.04 -55.19 -6.22
C THR A 147 -20.11 -56.30 -6.17
N VAL A 148 -19.62 -57.55 -6.36
CA VAL A 148 -19.97 -58.79 -5.63
C VAL A 148 -21.40 -59.36 -5.70
N THR A 149 -21.52 -60.48 -6.42
CA THR A 149 -22.53 -61.57 -6.30
C THR A 149 -22.36 -62.35 -4.98
N PRO A 150 -23.33 -63.16 -4.47
CA PRO A 150 -23.45 -64.56 -4.93
C PRO A 150 -24.91 -65.14 -4.75
N PRO A 151 -25.20 -66.48 -4.78
CA PRO A 151 -25.83 -67.13 -5.95
C PRO A 151 -26.96 -68.15 -5.60
N ALA A 152 -27.33 -68.98 -6.59
CA ALA A 152 -28.16 -70.23 -6.59
C ALA A 152 -29.62 -70.04 -7.03
N VAL A 153 -30.20 -70.83 -7.94
CA VAL A 153 -30.16 -72.30 -8.05
C VAL A 153 -30.31 -72.82 -9.49
N VAL A 154 -29.80 -74.05 -9.64
CA VAL A 154 -29.73 -74.96 -10.79
C VAL A 154 -31.10 -75.50 -11.20
N ALA A 155 -31.34 -75.71 -12.50
CA ALA A 155 -32.12 -76.87 -12.99
C ALA A 155 -31.81 -77.15 -14.46
N VAL A 156 -31.39 -78.39 -14.72
CA VAL A 156 -31.12 -79.03 -16.01
C VAL A 156 -32.33 -79.91 -16.34
N ALA A 157 -32.72 -79.95 -17.62
CA ALA A 157 -33.50 -80.99 -18.35
C ALA A 157 -34.25 -80.26 -19.49
N ASP A 158 -34.37 -80.70 -20.73
CA ASP A 158 -34.04 -81.92 -21.46
C ASP A 158 -34.21 -81.54 -22.95
N GLY A 159 -33.69 -82.33 -23.90
CA GLY A 159 -33.94 -82.14 -25.34
C GLY A 159 -35.42 -82.33 -25.73
N PRO A 160 -35.83 -82.16 -27.03
CA PRO A 160 -35.05 -82.58 -28.19
C PRO A 160 -35.09 -81.65 -29.42
N GLU A 161 -34.18 -81.99 -30.34
CA GLU A 161 -33.99 -81.65 -31.75
C GLU A 161 -35.23 -81.20 -32.53
N ILE A 162 -35.15 -80.01 -33.15
CA ILE A 162 -35.88 -79.69 -34.39
C ILE A 162 -34.93 -78.88 -35.29
N GLU A 163 -34.53 -79.48 -36.40
CA GLU A 163 -33.89 -78.80 -37.53
C GLU A 163 -34.88 -77.79 -38.15
N VAL A 164 -34.56 -76.50 -38.15
CA VAL A 164 -35.16 -75.55 -39.10
C VAL A 164 -34.06 -74.63 -39.64
N LEU A 165 -33.79 -74.83 -40.92
CA LEU A 165 -33.01 -73.99 -41.80
C LEU A 165 -33.71 -72.64 -42.07
N LEU A 166 -32.89 -71.62 -42.34
CA LEU A 166 -33.13 -70.42 -43.15
C LEU A 166 -33.98 -69.29 -42.53
N SER A 167 -33.33 -68.17 -42.20
CA SER A 167 -33.30 -66.95 -43.05
C SER A 167 -32.92 -65.73 -42.22
N GLY A 168 -32.06 -64.87 -42.77
CA GLY A 168 -31.68 -63.60 -42.18
C GLY A 168 -32.89 -62.69 -41.94
N ASP A 169 -32.92 -62.10 -40.75
CA ASP A 169 -33.74 -60.94 -40.41
C ASP A 169 -32.77 -59.85 -39.97
N GLU A 170 -32.14 -59.17 -40.93
CA GLU A 170 -31.46 -57.88 -40.72
C GLU A 170 -32.46 -56.72 -40.70
N THR A 171 -33.69 -56.94 -40.22
CA THR A 171 -34.75 -55.93 -40.18
C THR A 171 -35.47 -55.88 -38.83
N ARG A 172 -34.74 -56.15 -37.73
CA ARG A 172 -35.19 -55.85 -36.36
C ARG A 172 -34.21 -55.07 -35.50
N GLU A 173 -32.96 -54.89 -35.93
CA GLU A 173 -31.96 -54.12 -35.15
C GLU A 173 -32.07 -52.60 -35.37
N ALA A 174 -32.74 -52.14 -36.44
CA ALA A 174 -32.90 -50.70 -36.71
C ALA A 174 -33.96 -50.02 -35.84
N GLU A 175 -35.03 -50.73 -35.46
CA GLU A 175 -36.10 -50.17 -34.62
C GLU A 175 -35.73 -50.18 -33.12
N GLU A 176 -34.90 -51.13 -32.67
CA GLU A 176 -34.35 -51.16 -31.31
C GLU A 176 -33.20 -50.14 -31.10
N GLU A 177 -32.46 -49.79 -32.15
CA GLU A 177 -31.45 -48.72 -32.12
C GLU A 177 -32.07 -47.31 -32.10
N GLU A 178 -33.16 -47.04 -32.84
CA GLU A 178 -33.85 -45.74 -32.81
C GLU A 178 -34.52 -45.44 -31.46
N GLU A 179 -35.15 -46.42 -30.79
CA GLU A 179 -35.72 -46.23 -29.45
C GLU A 179 -34.64 -46.06 -28.35
N ALA A 180 -33.48 -46.69 -28.52
CA ALA A 180 -32.33 -46.50 -27.63
C ALA A 180 -31.66 -45.12 -27.84
N GLU A 181 -31.67 -44.59 -29.07
CA GLU A 181 -31.17 -43.25 -29.40
C GLU A 181 -32.10 -42.16 -28.85
N GLU A 182 -33.43 -42.29 -29.01
CA GLU A 182 -34.42 -41.38 -28.39
C GLU A 182 -34.34 -41.41 -26.85
N GLY A 183 -34.17 -42.60 -26.25
CA GLY A 183 -33.97 -42.76 -24.81
C GLY A 183 -32.68 -42.09 -24.32
N SER A 184 -31.60 -42.20 -25.09
CA SER A 184 -30.31 -41.54 -24.84
C SER A 184 -30.41 -40.02 -24.92
N GLU A 185 -31.08 -39.48 -25.94
CA GLU A 185 -31.29 -38.03 -26.11
C GLU A 185 -32.15 -37.44 -24.99
N LYS A 186 -33.16 -38.18 -24.53
CA LYS A 186 -34.01 -37.77 -23.41
C LYS A 186 -33.24 -37.74 -22.09
N ILE A 187 -32.31 -38.68 -21.90
CA ILE A 187 -31.40 -38.69 -20.75
C ILE A 187 -30.41 -37.52 -20.83
N ASP A 188 -29.85 -37.18 -22.00
CA ASP A 188 -28.94 -36.05 -22.17
C ASP A 188 -29.65 -34.70 -21.90
N CYS A 189 -30.91 -34.55 -22.34
CA CYS A 189 -31.77 -33.40 -22.00
C CYS A 189 -31.97 -33.23 -20.49
N ILE A 190 -32.30 -34.31 -19.78
CA ILE A 190 -32.50 -34.28 -18.32
C ILE A 190 -31.19 -33.96 -17.59
N VAL A 191 -30.07 -34.54 -18.03
CA VAL A 191 -28.74 -34.24 -17.48
C VAL A 191 -28.37 -32.77 -17.70
N GLN A 192 -28.67 -32.22 -18.89
CA GLN A 192 -28.40 -30.83 -19.23
C GLN A 192 -29.24 -29.86 -18.37
N GLU A 193 -30.51 -30.18 -18.09
CA GLU A 193 -31.35 -29.41 -17.17
C GLU A 193 -30.82 -29.42 -15.74
N VAL A 194 -30.46 -30.59 -15.20
CA VAL A 194 -29.89 -30.71 -13.86
C VAL A 194 -28.54 -29.99 -13.75
N GLU A 195 -27.72 -30.01 -14.80
CA GLU A 195 -26.48 -29.22 -14.86
C GLU A 195 -26.73 -27.72 -14.92
N ASN A 196 -27.78 -27.27 -15.62
CA ASN A 196 -28.19 -25.87 -15.67
C ASN A 196 -28.71 -25.39 -14.31
N GLU A 197 -29.55 -26.15 -13.63
CA GLU A 197 -30.02 -25.84 -12.28
C GLU A 197 -28.85 -25.80 -11.27
N ARG A 198 -27.90 -26.72 -11.38
CA ARG A 198 -26.68 -26.70 -10.56
C ARG A 198 -25.82 -25.46 -10.84
N CYS A 199 -25.76 -25.01 -12.10
CA CYS A 199 -25.06 -23.78 -12.48
C CYS A 199 -25.73 -22.52 -11.92
N LEU A 200 -27.06 -22.47 -11.93
CA LEU A 200 -27.84 -21.36 -11.36
C LEU A 200 -27.66 -21.27 -9.85
N THR A 201 -27.76 -22.40 -9.14
CA THR A 201 -27.55 -22.46 -7.69
C THR A 201 -26.11 -22.11 -7.29
N ASP A 202 -25.10 -22.55 -8.04
CA ASP A 202 -23.70 -22.15 -7.83
C ASP A 202 -23.51 -20.63 -8.03
N SER A 203 -24.22 -20.04 -9.00
CA SER A 203 -24.22 -18.59 -9.27
C SER A 203 -24.92 -17.79 -8.15
N GLU A 204 -26.05 -18.27 -7.63
CA GLU A 204 -26.74 -17.66 -6.50
C GLU A 204 -25.88 -17.69 -5.23
N GLN A 205 -25.26 -18.83 -4.92
CA GLN A 205 -24.33 -18.93 -3.80
C GLN A 205 -23.11 -18.01 -3.96
N PHE A 206 -22.67 -17.77 -5.20
CA PHE A 206 -21.60 -16.81 -5.46
C PHE A 206 -22.03 -15.39 -5.13
N LEU A 207 -23.21 -14.96 -5.59
CA LEU A 207 -23.77 -13.64 -5.30
C LEU A 207 -24.04 -13.45 -3.80
N GLU A 208 -24.47 -14.49 -3.10
CA GLU A 208 -24.69 -14.44 -1.66
C GLU A 208 -23.36 -14.23 -0.90
N ARG A 209 -22.32 -14.98 -1.25
CA ARG A 209 -20.97 -14.75 -0.69
C ARG A 209 -20.45 -13.35 -1.00
N GLU A 210 -20.71 -12.83 -2.20
CA GLU A 210 -20.33 -11.46 -2.59
C GLU A 210 -21.07 -10.40 -1.75
N LYS A 211 -22.38 -10.57 -1.53
CA LYS A 211 -23.16 -9.69 -0.63
C LYS A 211 -22.60 -9.68 0.78
N GLU A 212 -22.28 -10.84 1.34
CA GLU A 212 -21.71 -10.90 2.69
C GLU A 212 -20.33 -10.21 2.77
N VAL A 213 -19.51 -10.28 1.71
CA VAL A 213 -18.24 -9.56 1.66
C VAL A 213 -18.50 -8.04 1.66
N ILE A 214 -19.45 -7.57 0.85
CA ILE A 214 -19.83 -6.15 0.80
C ILE A 214 -20.38 -5.67 2.15
N GLU A 215 -21.18 -6.48 2.85
CA GLU A 215 -21.66 -6.13 4.19
C GLU A 215 -20.52 -6.03 5.21
N ARG A 216 -19.56 -6.95 5.16
CA ARG A 216 -18.36 -6.88 6.02
C ARG A 216 -17.55 -5.61 5.71
N GLU A 217 -17.35 -5.28 4.43
CA GLU A 217 -16.67 -4.03 4.03
C GLU A 217 -17.42 -2.79 4.53
N ARG A 218 -18.75 -2.77 4.44
CA ARG A 218 -19.58 -1.68 4.98
C ARG A 218 -19.37 -1.49 6.49
N LEU A 219 -19.30 -2.58 7.26
CA LEU A 219 -19.04 -2.52 8.70
C LEU A 219 -17.63 -2.00 9.01
N VAL A 220 -16.63 -2.37 8.21
CA VAL A 220 -15.27 -1.84 8.33
C VAL A 220 -15.27 -0.33 8.09
N LEU A 221 -15.88 0.14 7.00
CA LEU A 221 -15.98 1.57 6.69
C LEU A 221 -16.72 2.37 7.77
N GLN A 222 -17.75 1.79 8.39
CA GLN A 222 -18.44 2.41 9.52
C GLN A 222 -17.52 2.56 10.74
N ARG A 223 -16.70 1.55 11.04
CA ARG A 223 -15.72 1.63 12.14
C ARG A 223 -14.65 2.67 11.84
N GLU A 224 -14.12 2.71 10.62
CA GLU A 224 -13.14 3.71 10.19
C GLU A 224 -13.70 5.13 10.30
N ARG A 225 -14.94 5.36 9.85
CA ARG A 225 -15.61 6.66 10.04
C ARG A 225 -15.69 7.04 11.52
N ALA A 226 -16.07 6.12 12.39
CA ALA A 226 -16.13 6.38 13.83
C ALA A 226 -14.76 6.65 14.45
N VAL A 227 -13.67 6.10 13.90
CA VAL A 227 -12.30 6.43 14.33
C VAL A 227 -11.94 7.85 13.91
N LEU A 228 -12.18 8.21 12.63
CA LEU A 228 -11.95 9.55 12.11
C LEU A 228 -12.74 10.62 12.89
N ASP A 229 -14.01 10.35 13.23
CA ASP A 229 -14.83 11.27 14.02
C ASP A 229 -14.23 11.51 15.41
N ARG A 230 -13.62 10.49 16.03
CA ARG A 230 -12.90 10.64 17.31
C ARG A 230 -11.61 11.44 17.15
N GLU A 231 -10.86 11.23 16.08
CA GLU A 231 -9.64 11.99 15.77
C GLU A 231 -9.96 13.47 15.55
N ILE A 232 -11.00 13.78 14.77
CA ILE A 232 -11.49 15.16 14.58
C ILE A 232 -11.82 15.80 15.93
N ALA A 233 -12.55 15.10 16.80
CA ALA A 233 -12.89 15.61 18.12
C ALA A 233 -11.66 15.83 19.04
N VAL A 234 -10.57 15.08 18.85
CA VAL A 234 -9.29 15.31 19.54
C VAL A 234 -8.63 16.57 19.01
N LEU A 235 -8.53 16.72 17.69
CA LEU A 235 -7.93 17.90 17.07
C LEU A 235 -8.69 19.19 17.41
N ASP A 236 -10.01 19.15 17.52
CA ASP A 236 -10.82 20.29 17.96
C ASP A 236 -10.51 20.69 19.41
N ARG A 237 -10.29 19.71 20.29
CA ARG A 237 -9.87 19.97 21.68
C ARG A 237 -8.48 20.59 21.73
N ASP A 238 -7.52 20.05 20.97
CA ASP A 238 -6.15 20.56 20.91
C ASP A 238 -6.11 21.98 20.35
N ARG A 239 -6.89 22.26 19.29
CA ARG A 239 -7.06 23.61 18.75
C ARG A 239 -7.58 24.58 19.82
N ALA A 240 -8.59 24.19 20.57
CA ALA A 240 -9.12 25.01 21.66
C ALA A 240 -8.11 25.22 22.81
N LEU A 241 -7.22 24.26 23.08
CA LEU A 241 -6.13 24.42 24.05
C LEU A 241 -5.10 25.44 23.55
N LEU A 242 -4.65 25.32 22.30
CA LEU A 242 -3.70 26.25 21.68
C LEU A 242 -4.25 27.69 21.62
N GLU A 243 -5.55 27.86 21.36
CA GLU A 243 -6.19 29.18 21.41
C GLU A 243 -6.16 29.79 22.82
N ARG A 244 -6.36 28.98 23.87
CA ARG A 244 -6.24 29.44 25.27
C ARG A 244 -4.81 29.80 25.64
N GLU A 245 -3.83 28.97 25.25
CA GLU A 245 -2.40 29.24 25.47
C GLU A 245 -1.97 30.53 24.79
N ARG A 246 -2.36 30.74 23.52
CA ARG A 246 -2.11 31.99 22.80
C ARG A 246 -2.67 33.19 23.57
N ALA A 247 -3.89 33.08 24.09
CA ALA A 247 -4.48 34.16 24.89
C ALA A 247 -3.75 34.38 26.23
N MET A 248 -3.16 33.34 26.84
CA MET A 248 -2.33 33.47 28.04
C MET A 248 -1.03 34.20 27.72
N MET A 249 -0.32 33.78 26.67
CA MET A 249 0.92 34.41 26.22
C MET A 249 0.72 35.88 25.87
N GLU A 250 -0.40 36.25 25.23
CA GLU A 250 -0.66 37.66 24.91
C GLU A 250 -0.87 38.48 26.19
N ARG A 251 -1.55 37.94 27.21
CA ARG A 251 -1.66 38.61 28.51
C ARG A 251 -0.30 38.79 29.18
N GLU A 252 0.52 37.74 29.22
CA GLU A 252 1.88 37.78 29.78
C GLU A 252 2.74 38.83 29.07
N LYS A 253 2.68 38.88 27.74
CA LYS A 253 3.36 39.91 26.95
C LYS A 253 2.96 41.32 27.39
N THR A 254 1.67 41.59 27.62
CA THR A 254 1.26 42.91 28.12
C THR A 254 1.79 43.21 29.52
N VAL A 255 1.97 42.20 30.38
CA VAL A 255 2.57 42.38 31.72
C VAL A 255 4.05 42.72 31.57
N MET A 256 4.77 41.95 30.76
CA MET A 256 6.19 42.19 30.46
C MET A 256 6.45 43.56 29.82
N GLU A 257 5.54 44.07 28.99
CA GLU A 257 5.62 45.43 28.44
C GLU A 257 5.47 46.50 29.53
N ARG A 258 4.56 46.31 30.49
CA ARG A 258 4.40 47.22 31.65
C ARG A 258 5.62 47.20 32.56
N GLU A 259 6.16 46.02 32.85
CA GLU A 259 7.37 45.86 33.66
C GLU A 259 8.57 46.55 33.00
N ARG A 260 8.76 46.36 31.69
CA ARG A 260 9.80 47.08 30.93
C ARG A 260 9.65 48.60 31.05
N ALA A 261 8.43 49.12 30.90
CA ALA A 261 8.18 50.54 31.04
C ALA A 261 8.44 51.07 32.46
N MET A 262 8.19 50.26 33.50
CA MET A 262 8.52 50.61 34.89
C MET A 262 10.04 50.65 35.10
N VAL A 263 10.75 49.63 34.64
CA VAL A 263 12.22 49.56 34.72
C VAL A 263 12.88 50.72 33.98
N GLU A 264 12.33 51.14 32.84
CA GLU A 264 12.84 52.30 32.10
C GLU A 264 12.66 53.61 32.89
N LYS A 265 11.50 53.81 33.53
CA LYS A 265 11.28 54.96 34.43
C LYS A 265 12.24 54.96 35.62
N ASP A 266 12.48 53.80 36.21
CA ASP A 266 13.41 53.66 37.34
C ASP A 266 14.84 53.98 36.91
N ARG A 267 15.25 53.48 35.74
CA ARG A 267 16.54 53.82 35.13
C ARG A 267 16.68 55.33 34.93
N ASP A 268 15.65 56.00 34.42
CA ASP A 268 15.64 57.46 34.25
C ASP A 268 15.67 58.21 35.59
N SER A 269 15.03 57.67 36.64
CA SER A 269 15.11 58.23 37.99
C SER A 269 16.52 58.15 38.54
N VAL A 270 17.15 56.97 38.44
CA VAL A 270 18.54 56.75 38.88
C VAL A 270 19.51 57.65 38.09
N CYS A 271 19.31 57.82 36.78
CA CYS A 271 20.10 58.75 35.98
C CYS A 271 19.99 60.20 36.51
N ARG A 272 18.79 60.65 36.87
CA ARG A 272 18.57 61.98 37.45
C ARG A 272 19.24 62.13 38.82
N GLU A 273 19.11 61.14 39.69
CA GLU A 273 19.77 61.11 40.99
C GLU A 273 21.29 61.14 40.87
N ARG A 274 21.86 60.34 39.96
CA ARG A 274 23.30 60.34 39.66
C ARG A 274 23.78 61.73 39.23
N LEU A 275 23.05 62.39 38.32
CA LEU A 275 23.37 63.76 37.89
C LEU A 275 23.21 64.78 39.02
N ALA A 276 22.26 64.59 39.95
CA ALA A 276 22.11 65.46 41.12
C ALA A 276 23.30 65.30 42.08
N LEU A 277 23.70 64.06 42.36
CA LEU A 277 24.87 63.75 43.17
C LEU A 277 26.17 64.30 42.57
N GLU A 278 26.35 64.23 41.25
CA GLU A 278 27.49 64.84 40.57
C GLU A 278 27.54 66.38 40.79
N ARG A 279 26.39 67.05 40.75
CA ARG A 279 26.31 68.49 41.04
C ARG A 279 26.62 68.80 42.50
N GLU A 280 26.09 68.05 43.45
CA GLU A 280 26.38 68.22 44.87
C GLU A 280 27.86 67.95 45.17
N LYS A 281 28.45 66.91 44.56
CA LYS A 281 29.89 66.64 44.64
C LYS A 281 30.72 67.83 44.14
N ALA A 282 30.38 68.39 42.98
CA ALA A 282 31.07 69.56 42.43
C ALA A 282 30.91 70.82 43.31
N LYS A 283 29.74 71.02 43.94
CA LYS A 283 29.54 72.09 44.92
C LYS A 283 30.43 71.89 46.15
N LEU A 284 30.48 70.68 46.69
CA LEU A 284 31.28 70.35 47.87
C LEU A 284 32.78 70.53 47.59
N GLU A 285 33.25 70.15 46.40
CA GLU A 285 34.63 70.37 45.95
C GLU A 285 34.98 71.87 45.87
N LYS A 286 34.07 72.70 45.32
CA LYS A 286 34.24 74.16 45.33
C LYS A 286 34.27 74.74 46.75
N LEU A 287 33.42 74.24 47.65
CA LEU A 287 33.44 74.68 49.05
C LEU A 287 34.72 74.24 49.76
N PHE A 288 35.21 73.04 49.47
CA PHE A 288 36.46 72.53 50.03
C PHE A 288 37.65 73.38 49.57
N THR A 289 37.79 73.61 48.26
CA THR A 289 38.86 74.47 47.70
C THR A 289 38.75 75.92 48.19
N ALA A 290 37.54 76.47 48.35
CA ALA A 290 37.35 77.79 48.96
C ALA A 290 37.79 77.81 50.43
N LYS A 291 37.43 76.78 51.21
CA LYS A 291 37.85 76.65 52.62
C LYS A 291 39.36 76.51 52.76
N GLU A 292 39.99 75.74 51.88
CA GLU A 292 41.45 75.60 51.80
C GLU A 292 42.13 76.96 51.55
N ARG A 293 41.68 77.70 50.54
CA ARG A 293 42.17 79.07 50.29
C ARG A 293 41.97 80.02 51.47
N THR A 294 40.82 79.97 52.15
CA THR A 294 40.60 80.82 53.33
C THR A 294 41.52 80.45 54.49
N LYS A 295 41.82 79.16 54.67
CA LYS A 295 42.78 78.70 55.69
C LYS A 295 44.17 79.23 55.39
N GLU A 296 44.65 79.07 54.15
CA GLU A 296 45.95 79.61 53.72
C GLU A 296 46.03 81.13 53.93
N VAL A 297 44.97 81.87 53.59
CA VAL A 297 44.92 83.33 53.82
C VAL A 297 44.95 83.67 55.31
N THR A 298 44.20 82.95 56.16
CA THR A 298 44.22 83.18 57.62
C THR A 298 45.55 82.79 58.26
N GLU A 299 46.19 81.72 57.78
CA GLU A 299 47.52 81.29 58.25
C GLU A 299 48.59 82.30 57.83
N ASN A 300 48.54 82.80 56.60
CA ASN A 300 49.45 83.85 56.12
C ASN A 300 49.23 85.18 56.85
N GLY A 301 47.97 85.57 57.11
CA GLY A 301 47.63 86.76 57.89
C GLY A 301 48.11 86.66 59.34
N ASN A 302 47.86 85.52 59.99
CA ASN A 302 48.35 85.26 61.35
C ASN A 302 49.89 85.20 61.41
N MET A 303 50.56 84.62 60.41
CA MET A 303 52.03 84.62 60.35
C MET A 303 52.61 86.02 60.18
N ALA A 304 51.96 86.88 59.38
CA ALA A 304 52.37 88.28 59.22
C ALA A 304 52.17 89.08 60.52
N ASP A 305 51.03 88.93 61.19
CA ASP A 305 50.76 89.58 62.48
C ASP A 305 51.69 89.08 63.60
N VAL A 306 52.02 87.78 63.61
CA VAL A 306 53.00 87.21 64.56
C VAL A 306 54.41 87.68 64.25
N SER A 307 54.78 87.82 62.98
CA SER A 307 56.09 88.36 62.58
C SER A 307 56.24 89.82 63.01
N ASP A 308 55.25 90.68 62.74
CA ASP A 308 55.29 92.10 63.16
C ASP A 308 55.28 92.26 64.68
N ALA A 309 54.59 91.36 65.40
CA ALA A 309 54.63 91.33 66.86
C ALA A 309 56.00 90.92 67.42
N MET A 310 56.68 89.95 66.79
CA MET A 310 58.04 89.54 67.16
C MET A 310 59.05 90.65 66.87
N ASP A 311 58.98 91.30 65.71
CA ASP A 311 59.87 92.41 65.34
C ASP A 311 59.75 93.60 66.32
N LYS A 312 58.53 93.93 66.76
CA LYS A 312 58.32 94.98 67.78
C LYS A 312 58.92 94.59 69.14
N LYS A 313 58.82 93.31 69.51
CA LYS A 313 59.39 92.79 70.76
C LYS A 313 60.92 92.82 70.72
N GLU A 314 61.54 92.44 69.61
CA GLU A 314 63.01 92.55 69.42
C GLU A 314 63.47 94.00 69.54
N ARG A 315 62.80 94.95 68.86
CA ARG A 315 63.11 96.38 68.99
C ARG A 315 62.95 96.90 70.42
N PHE A 316 61.96 96.40 71.17
CA PHE A 316 61.79 96.76 72.58
C PHE A 316 62.93 96.21 73.44
N LEU A 317 63.36 94.96 73.22
CA LEU A 317 64.50 94.38 73.93
C LEU A 317 65.80 95.13 73.65
N ASP A 318 66.07 95.49 72.39
CA ASP A 318 67.24 96.30 72.02
C ASP A 318 67.25 97.67 72.70
N LEU A 319 66.08 98.32 72.79
CA LEU A 319 65.93 99.58 73.52
C LEU A 319 66.15 99.40 75.02
N PHE A 320 65.68 98.29 75.59
CA PHE A 320 65.84 97.96 77.00
C PHE A 320 67.30 97.65 77.34
N GLU A 321 68.00 96.92 76.47
CA GLU A 321 69.43 96.61 76.60
C GLU A 321 70.26 97.89 76.56
N LYS A 322 70.00 98.79 75.60
CA LYS A 322 70.62 100.13 75.56
C LYS A 322 70.32 100.96 76.80
N LEU A 323 69.13 100.82 77.40
CA LEU A 323 68.77 101.54 78.62
C LEU A 323 69.56 101.01 79.83
N ILE A 324 69.81 99.70 79.89
CA ILE A 324 70.61 99.06 80.93
C ILE A 324 72.10 99.40 80.75
N GLU A 325 72.61 99.49 79.52
CA GLU A 325 74.01 99.87 79.23
C GLU A 325 74.34 101.32 79.59
N HIS A 326 73.33 102.18 79.75
CA HIS A 326 73.49 103.59 80.08
C HIS A 326 73.25 103.95 81.56
N PHE A 327 73.05 102.94 82.43
CA PHE A 327 72.97 103.08 83.89
C PHE A 327 74.21 102.55 84.60
#